data_AF-V9SCX7-F1
#
_entry.id   AF-V9SCX7-F1
#
_cell.length_a   1.000
_cell.length_b   1.000
_cell.length_c   1.000
_cell.angle_alpha   90.00
_cell.angle_beta   90.00
_cell.angle_gamma   90.00
#
_symmetry.space_group_name_H-M   'P 1'
#
loop_
_entity.id
_entity.type
_entity.pdbx_description
1 polymer ?
#
loop_
_entity_poly.entity_id
_entity_poly.type
_entity_poly.pdbx_seq_one_letter_code
_entity_poly.pdbx_strand_id
1 'polypeptide(L)'
;LIVFSSRGKLYEFCSVPSMMKTLERYQKCSYGGSESNFQVKENQLVQSSRQEYMKLKARLEALQRSQRNLLGEDLGSLSVKELDYLEKQLDMSLKEIRSTRTQQMLDQLTDLQRREQ
;
A
#
# COMPACT_ATOMS: atom_id res chain seq x y z
N LEU A 1 38.07 -27.64 -7.14
CA LEU A 1 38.55 -26.79 -8.25
C LEU A 1 38.18 -27.51 -9.54
N ILE A 2 37.31 -26.93 -10.38
CA ILE A 2 36.96 -27.46 -11.70
C ILE A 2 37.68 -26.58 -12.72
N VAL A 3 38.54 -27.16 -13.55
CA VAL A 3 39.35 -26.42 -14.54
C VAL A 3 38.96 -26.90 -15.93
N PHE A 4 38.55 -25.96 -16.79
CA PHE A 4 38.10 -26.27 -18.15
C PHE A 4 39.22 -25.99 -19.15
N SER A 5 39.54 -26.99 -19.99
CA SER A 5 40.47 -26.85 -21.12
C SER A 5 39.67 -26.62 -22.41
N SER A 6 40.17 -25.73 -23.27
CA SER A 6 39.57 -25.42 -24.57
C SER A 6 39.62 -26.58 -25.58
N ARG A 7 40.37 -27.66 -25.30
CA ARG A 7 40.52 -28.84 -26.18
C ARG A 7 39.53 -29.98 -25.90
N GLY A 8 38.52 -29.74 -25.08
CA GLY A 8 37.23 -30.44 -25.19
C GLY A 8 37.14 -31.88 -24.71
N LYS A 9 37.92 -32.32 -23.71
CA LYS A 9 37.63 -33.59 -22.99
C LYS A 9 37.81 -33.43 -21.48
N LEU A 10 36.70 -33.54 -20.75
CA LEU A 10 36.56 -33.29 -19.31
C LEU A 10 37.05 -34.46 -18.42
N TYR A 11 37.49 -35.57 -19.00
CA TYR A 11 37.48 -36.87 -18.33
C TYR A 11 38.83 -37.38 -17.81
N GLU A 12 39.94 -36.70 -18.08
CA GLU A 12 41.27 -37.32 -17.96
C GLU A 12 42.01 -37.00 -16.64
N PHE A 13 41.53 -36.03 -15.85
CA PHE A 13 42.28 -35.53 -14.68
C PHE A 13 41.51 -35.56 -13.35
N CYS A 14 40.44 -36.36 -13.26
CA CYS A 14 39.81 -36.60 -11.97
C CYS A 14 40.59 -37.64 -11.18
N SER A 15 41.26 -37.20 -10.12
CA SER A 15 41.76 -38.12 -9.10
C SER A 15 40.55 -38.78 -8.40
N VAL A 16 40.26 -40.04 -8.75
CA VAL A 16 39.23 -40.94 -8.15
C VAL A 16 37.74 -40.51 -8.41
N PRO A 17 36.67 -41.32 -8.13
CA PRO A 17 35.29 -41.02 -8.50
C PRO A 17 34.67 -39.97 -7.55
N SER A 18 35.29 -38.79 -7.50
CA SER A 18 34.91 -37.68 -6.62
C SER A 18 34.14 -36.58 -7.35
N MET A 19 34.15 -36.54 -8.69
CA MET A 19 33.44 -35.51 -9.48
C MET A 19 31.95 -35.46 -9.13
N MET A 20 31.27 -36.61 -9.16
CA MET A 20 29.84 -36.69 -8.81
C MET A 20 29.59 -36.24 -7.37
N LYS A 21 30.48 -36.60 -6.43
CA LYS A 21 30.38 -36.16 -5.03
C LYS A 21 30.62 -34.65 -4.87
N THR A 22 31.52 -34.07 -5.66
CA THR A 22 31.79 -32.63 -5.67
C THR A 22 30.63 -31.85 -6.29
N LEU A 23 30.05 -32.34 -7.39
CA LEU A 23 28.85 -31.77 -8.01
C LEU A 23 27.65 -31.86 -7.07
N GLU A 24 27.43 -33.01 -6.44
CA GLU A 24 26.36 -33.21 -5.47
C GLU A 24 26.52 -32.31 -4.24
N ARG A 25 27.75 -32.13 -3.74
CA ARG A 25 28.05 -31.23 -2.63
C ARG A 25 27.87 -29.77 -3.02
N TYR A 26 28.27 -29.37 -4.23
CA TYR A 26 28.01 -28.03 -4.75
C TYR A 26 26.51 -27.77 -4.91
N GLN A 27 25.75 -28.72 -5.45
CA GLN A 27 24.30 -28.62 -5.59
C GLN A 27 23.62 -28.51 -4.21
N LYS A 28 24.06 -29.29 -3.21
CA LYS A 28 23.55 -29.17 -1.83
C LYS A 28 23.94 -27.85 -1.16
N CYS A 29 25.11 -27.28 -1.45
CA CYS A 29 25.55 -26.00 -0.87
C CYS A 29 24.97 -24.77 -1.58
N SER A 30 24.78 -24.81 -2.91
CA SER A 30 24.20 -23.70 -3.69
C SER A 30 22.68 -23.71 -3.73
N TYR A 31 22.04 -24.89 -3.74
CA TYR A 31 20.58 -25.00 -3.89
C TYR A 31 19.86 -25.62 -2.67
N GLY A 32 20.60 -26.12 -1.68
CA GLY A 32 20.05 -27.02 -0.65
C GLY A 32 19.56 -26.39 0.65
N GLY A 33 19.43 -25.06 0.81
CA GLY A 33 18.77 -24.58 2.04
C GLY A 33 18.62 -23.09 2.29
N SER A 34 19.44 -22.23 1.70
CA SER A 34 19.46 -20.79 2.04
C SER A 34 18.77 -19.90 1.01
N GLU A 35 19.04 -20.07 -0.29
CA GLU A 35 18.48 -19.19 -1.33
C GLU A 35 16.98 -19.42 -1.57
N SER A 36 16.50 -20.66 -1.50
CA SER A 36 15.07 -20.95 -1.67
C SER A 36 14.22 -20.39 -0.53
N ASN A 37 14.68 -20.51 0.71
CA ASN A 37 14.01 -19.93 1.87
C ASN A 37 14.07 -18.40 1.86
N PHE A 38 15.18 -17.81 1.39
CA PHE A 38 15.29 -16.36 1.23
C PHE A 38 14.34 -15.85 0.15
N GLN A 39 14.29 -16.49 -1.02
CA GLN A 39 13.35 -16.14 -2.10
C GLN A 39 11.89 -16.36 -1.72
N VAL A 40 11.56 -17.38 -0.92
CA VAL A 40 10.19 -17.58 -0.41
C VAL A 40 9.81 -16.48 0.56
N LYS A 41 10.71 -16.08 1.47
CA LYS A 41 10.47 -15.02 2.44
C LYS A 41 10.36 -13.65 1.77
N GLU A 42 11.20 -13.36 0.78
CA GLU A 42 11.14 -12.15 -0.03
C GLU A 42 9.84 -12.09 -0.85
N ASN A 43 9.44 -13.20 -1.50
CA ASN A 43 8.16 -13.28 -2.19
C ASN A 43 6.98 -13.07 -1.22
N GLN A 44 7.00 -13.64 -0.01
CA GLN A 44 5.96 -13.40 0.99
C GLN A 44 5.89 -11.93 1.41
N LEU A 45 7.03 -11.26 1.59
CA LEU A 45 7.08 -9.82 1.92
C LEU A 45 6.50 -8.98 0.77
N VAL A 46 6.86 -9.28 -0.48
CA VAL A 46 6.30 -8.60 -1.66
C VAL A 46 4.80 -8.83 -1.78
N GLN A 47 4.32 -10.05 -1.52
CA GLN A 47 2.88 -10.35 -1.51
C GLN A 47 2.15 -9.61 -0.38
N SER A 48 2.72 -9.56 0.82
CA SER A 48 2.15 -8.80 1.95
C SER A 48 2.07 -7.32 1.62
N SER A 49 3.16 -6.73 1.11
CA SER A 49 3.19 -5.33 0.68
C SER A 49 2.15 -5.04 -0.40
N ARG A 50 2.00 -5.92 -1.40
CA ARG A 50 0.97 -5.80 -2.43
C ARG A 50 -0.44 -5.87 -1.83
N GLN A 51 -0.69 -6.76 -0.87
CA GLN A 51 -2.00 -6.85 -0.21
C GLN A 51 -2.31 -5.58 0.60
N GLU A 52 -1.34 -5.03 1.33
CA GLU A 52 -1.48 -3.77 2.05
C GLU A 52 -1.77 -2.60 1.09
N TYR A 53 -1.04 -2.55 -0.03
CA TYR A 53 -1.29 -1.57 -1.08
C TYR A 53 -2.72 -1.67 -1.61
N MET A 54 -3.21 -2.88 -1.91
CA MET A 54 -4.58 -3.06 -2.39
C MET A 54 -5.63 -2.62 -1.35
N LYS A 55 -5.39 -2.89 -0.07
CA LYS A 55 -6.26 -2.39 1.02
C LYS A 55 -6.25 -0.87 1.09
N LEU A 56 -5.09 -0.24 0.97
CA LEU A 56 -4.96 1.22 0.98
C LEU A 56 -5.64 1.85 -0.24
N LYS A 57 -5.45 1.27 -1.43
CA LYS A 57 -6.09 1.71 -2.67
C LYS A 57 -7.61 1.64 -2.55
N ALA A 58 -8.16 0.54 -2.04
CA ALA A 58 -9.60 0.41 -1.83
C ALA A 58 -10.16 1.47 -0.86
N ARG A 59 -9.41 1.79 0.21
CA ARG A 59 -9.78 2.87 1.14
C ARG A 59 -9.77 4.24 0.47
N LEU A 60 -8.76 4.51 -0.36
CA LEU A 60 -8.66 5.75 -1.12
C LEU A 60 -9.82 5.92 -2.09
N GLU A 61 -10.16 4.86 -2.84
CA GLU A 61 -11.29 4.86 -3.78
C GLU A 61 -12.63 5.04 -3.06
N ALA A 62 -12.80 4.45 -1.88
CA ALA A 62 -13.99 4.67 -1.05
C ALA A 62 -14.08 6.12 -0.55
N LEU A 63 -12.96 6.70 -0.11
CA LEU A 63 -12.89 8.08 0.35
C LEU A 63 -13.19 9.08 -0.78
N GLN A 64 -12.61 8.87 -1.97
CA GLN A 64 -12.87 9.70 -3.14
C GLN A 64 -14.34 9.64 -3.56
N ARG A 65 -14.97 8.46 -3.55
CA ARG A 65 -16.41 8.34 -3.82
C ARG A 65 -17.24 9.09 -2.78
N SER A 66 -16.90 8.96 -1.50
CA SER A 66 -17.59 9.70 -0.43
C SER A 66 -17.48 11.23 -0.64
N GLN A 67 -16.29 11.73 -1.00
CA GLN A 67 -16.08 13.14 -1.31
C GLN A 67 -16.96 13.61 -2.48
N ARG A 68 -17.00 12.86 -3.58
CA ARG A 68 -17.85 13.19 -4.74
C ARG A 68 -19.32 13.24 -4.35
N ASN A 69 -19.81 12.27 -3.57
CA ASN A 69 -21.17 12.28 -3.05
C ASN A 69 -21.46 13.53 -2.21
N LEU A 70 -20.54 13.91 -1.31
CA LEU A 70 -20.67 15.14 -0.50
C LEU A 70 -20.70 16.42 -1.35
N LEU A 71 -20.10 16.40 -2.54
CA LEU A 71 -20.14 17.49 -3.53
C LEU A 71 -21.38 17.43 -4.45
N GLY A 72 -22.26 16.43 -4.28
CA GLY A 72 -23.45 16.24 -5.10
C GLY A 72 -23.17 15.52 -6.43
N GLU A 73 -22.02 14.89 -6.58
CA GLU A 73 -21.61 14.12 -7.76
C GLU A 73 -21.87 12.61 -7.56
N ASP A 74 -21.95 11.83 -8.66
CA ASP A 74 -22.06 10.36 -8.65
C ASP A 74 -23.19 9.74 -7.77
N LEU A 75 -24.24 10.52 -7.48
CA LEU A 75 -25.32 10.12 -6.56
C LEU A 75 -26.19 8.96 -7.05
N GLY A 76 -26.15 8.63 -8.35
CA GLY A 76 -27.02 7.61 -8.96
C GLY A 76 -26.84 6.19 -8.42
N SER A 77 -25.71 5.93 -7.75
CA SER A 77 -25.44 4.63 -7.10
C SER A 77 -25.99 4.50 -5.68
N LEU A 78 -26.45 5.60 -5.08
CA LEU A 78 -26.96 5.64 -3.71
C LEU A 78 -28.44 5.26 -3.66
N SER A 79 -28.82 4.50 -2.64
CA SER A 79 -30.22 4.27 -2.31
C SER A 79 -30.87 5.52 -1.72
N VAL A 80 -32.22 5.56 -1.74
CA VAL A 80 -32.99 6.66 -1.13
C VAL A 80 -32.63 6.89 0.34
N LYS A 81 -32.37 5.81 1.10
CA LYS A 81 -31.96 5.91 2.51
C LYS A 81 -30.58 6.55 2.66
N GLU A 82 -29.64 6.21 1.79
CA GLU A 82 -28.30 6.79 1.82
C GLU A 82 -28.32 8.26 1.39
N LEU A 83 -29.19 8.63 0.44
CA LEU A 83 -29.41 10.02 0.03
C LEU A 83 -30.01 10.86 1.17
N ASP A 84 -31.03 10.36 1.87
CA ASP A 84 -31.63 11.03 3.03
C ASP A 84 -30.61 11.22 4.17
N TYR A 85 -29.75 10.22 4.41
CA TYR A 85 -28.65 10.34 5.36
C TYR A 85 -27.65 11.42 4.95
N LEU A 86 -27.23 11.41 3.68
CA LEU A 86 -26.29 12.38 3.12
C LEU A 86 -26.82 13.81 3.21
N GLU A 87 -28.09 14.02 2.86
CA GLU A 87 -28.76 15.31 2.95
C GLU A 87 -28.77 15.84 4.39
N LYS A 88 -29.18 15.00 5.36
CA LYS A 88 -29.18 15.37 6.78
C LYS A 88 -27.79 15.71 7.30
N GLN A 89 -26.78 14.94 6.89
CA GLN A 89 -25.41 15.20 7.28
C GLN A 89 -24.93 16.55 6.73
N LEU A 90 -25.20 16.85 5.46
CA LEU A 90 -24.84 18.12 4.83
C LEU A 90 -25.56 19.31 5.47
N ASP A 91 -26.86 19.19 5.75
CA ASP A 91 -27.64 20.26 6.40
C ASP A 91 -27.11 20.57 7.80
N MET A 92 -26.83 19.53 8.60
CA MET A 92 -26.25 19.68 9.94
C MET A 92 -24.88 20.37 9.88
N SER A 93 -23.95 19.87 9.06
CA SER A 93 -22.61 20.45 8.95
C SER A 93 -22.65 21.89 8.41
N LEU A 94 -23.56 22.20 7.48
CA LEU A 94 -23.71 23.56 6.96
C LEU A 94 -24.22 24.53 8.03
N LYS A 95 -25.17 24.09 8.87
CA LYS A 95 -25.65 24.88 10.02
C LYS A 95 -24.53 25.17 11.00
N GLU A 96 -23.72 24.17 11.34
CA GLU A 96 -22.55 24.33 12.22
C GLU A 96 -21.54 25.32 11.64
N ILE A 97 -21.14 25.16 10.38
CA ILE A 97 -20.20 26.07 9.70
C ILE A 97 -20.72 27.51 9.71
N ARG A 98 -22.00 27.72 9.40
CA ARG A 98 -22.62 29.06 9.42
C ARG A 98 -22.64 29.65 10.82
N SER A 99 -22.97 28.86 11.83
CA SER A 99 -22.97 29.27 13.23
C SER A 99 -21.57 29.70 13.67
N THR A 100 -20.56 28.86 13.44
CA THR A 100 -19.17 29.17 13.79
C THR A 100 -18.67 30.43 13.08
N ARG A 101 -18.95 30.58 11.78
CA ARG A 101 -18.55 31.77 11.02
C ARG A 101 -19.23 33.03 11.56
N THR A 102 -20.51 32.94 11.90
CA THR A 102 -21.27 34.06 12.48
C THR A 102 -20.68 34.46 13.82
N GLN A 103 -20.42 33.50 14.71
CA GLN A 103 -19.80 33.76 16.01
C GLN A 103 -18.43 34.43 15.85
N GLN A 104 -17.58 33.92 14.96
CA GLN A 104 -16.27 34.52 14.69
C GLN A 104 -16.36 35.98 14.22
N MET A 105 -17.34 36.30 13.36
CA MET A 105 -17.55 37.69 12.91
C MET A 105 -18.03 38.60 14.05
N LEU A 106 -18.91 38.11 14.91
CA LEU A 106 -19.38 38.85 16.09
C LEU A 106 -18.26 39.09 17.10
N ASP A 107 -17.41 38.09 17.33
CA ASP A 107 -16.24 38.21 18.21
C ASP A 107 -15.28 39.28 17.67
N GLN A 108 -14.99 39.26 16.36
CA GLN A 108 -14.17 40.26 15.69
C GLN A 108 -14.76 41.67 15.80
N LEU A 109 -16.06 41.82 15.57
CA LEU A 109 -16.75 43.11 15.71
C LEU A 109 -16.62 43.65 17.14
N THR A 110 -16.84 42.79 18.13
CA THR A 110 -16.76 43.15 19.55
C THR A 110 -15.33 43.57 19.94
N ASP A 111 -14.33 42.87 19.44
CA ASP A 111 -12.92 43.21 19.67
C ASP A 111 -12.53 44.55 19.03
N LEU A 112 -13.03 44.84 17.83
CA LEU A 112 -12.79 46.12 17.17
C LEU A 112 -13.46 47.27 17.93
N GLN A 113 -14.71 47.12 18.35
CA GLN A 113 -15.42 48.12 19.16
C GLN A 113 -14.70 48.40 20.49
N ARG A 114 -14.12 47.36 21.13
CA ARG A 114 -13.31 47.52 22.35
C ARG A 114 -12.01 48.27 22.11
N ARG A 115 -11.44 48.25 20.90
CA ARG A 115 -10.20 48.97 20.56
C ARG A 115 -10.44 50.43 20.17
N GLU A 116 -11.66 50.78 19.78
CA GLU A 116 -12.04 52.17 19.45
C GLU A 116 -12.39 53.01 20.68
N GLN A 117 -12.69 52.38 21.83
CA GLN A 117 -12.90 53.02 23.13
C GLN A 117 -11.59 53.25 23.88
#